data_AF-A0A660NR70-F1
#
_entry.id   AF-A0A660NR70-F1
#
_cell.length_a   1.000
_cell.length_b   1.000
_cell.length_c   1.000
_cell.angle_alpha   90.00
_cell.angle_beta   90.00
_cell.angle_gamma   90.00
#
_symmetry.space_group_name_H-M   'P 1'
#
loop_
_entity.id
_entity.type
_entity.pdbx_description
1 polymer ?
#
loop_
_entity_poly.entity_id
_entity_poly.type
_entity_poly.pdbx_seq_one_letter_code
_entity_poly.pdbx_strand_id
1 'polypeptide(L)' 'METNPPPAQEEAHSLRGDGRVSTRGRPRIYSERKAISLRLPESVHQRMTILCDELEIPFNTYITDLIKADLKKRGG' A
#
# COMPACT_ATOMS: atom_id res chain seq x y z
N MET A 1 43.97 12.24 -21.80
CA MET A 1 44.22 11.40 -20.61
C MET A 1 43.56 12.10 -19.44
N GLU A 2 42.81 11.51 -18.54
CA GLU A 2 42.14 10.22 -18.39
C GLU A 2 41.26 10.44 -17.14
N THR A 3 40.15 9.72 -17.09
CA THR A 3 39.13 9.69 -16.03
C THR A 3 39.65 9.58 -14.59
N ASN A 4 38.97 10.20 -13.62
CA ASN A 4 38.25 9.48 -12.55
C ASN A 4 37.47 10.41 -11.58
N PRO A 5 36.25 10.02 -11.15
CA PRO A 5 35.45 10.68 -10.10
C PRO A 5 35.89 10.22 -8.67
N PRO A 6 35.27 10.75 -7.58
CA PRO A 6 35.95 11.09 -6.31
C PRO A 6 36.18 9.90 -5.37
N PRO A 7 37.08 10.00 -4.37
CA PRO A 7 37.09 9.06 -3.27
C PRO A 7 35.88 9.30 -2.35
N ALA A 8 35.19 8.19 -2.10
CA ALA A 8 33.99 8.06 -1.31
C ALA A 8 34.20 8.37 0.18
N GLN A 9 33.14 8.86 0.80
CA GLN A 9 32.58 8.40 2.09
C GLN A 9 33.59 7.87 3.12
N GLU A 10 33.93 8.68 4.14
CA GLU A 10 34.36 8.15 5.45
C GLU A 10 34.23 9.19 6.57
N GLU A 11 33.12 9.12 7.32
CA GLU A 11 33.19 9.18 8.78
C GLU A 11 32.42 7.93 9.26
N ALA A 12 33.09 6.78 9.27
CA ALA A 12 33.83 6.26 10.42
C ALA A 12 32.98 6.25 11.71
N HIS A 13 32.22 5.19 11.89
CA HIS A 13 32.55 4.10 12.82
C HIS A 13 31.93 4.27 14.21
N SER A 14 30.85 3.53 14.43
CA SER A 14 30.72 2.77 15.68
C SER A 14 30.52 1.30 15.35
N LEU A 15 31.65 0.60 15.28
CA LEU A 15 31.70 -0.85 15.37
C LEU A 15 31.35 -1.24 16.80
N ARG A 16 30.38 -2.15 16.96
CA ARG A 16 30.58 -3.45 17.63
C ARG A 16 29.22 -4.11 17.90
N GLY A 17 29.09 -5.34 17.44
CA GLY A 17 28.02 -6.22 17.88
C GLY A 17 27.62 -7.20 16.80
N ASP A 18 28.42 -8.24 16.63
CA ASP A 18 27.97 -9.49 16.01
C ASP A 18 26.65 -9.91 16.68
N GLY A 19 25.58 -9.95 15.91
CA GLY A 19 24.24 -10.09 16.46
C GLY A 19 23.20 -10.01 15.37
N ARG A 20 23.09 -11.09 14.59
CA ARG A 20 21.92 -11.50 13.78
C ARG A 20 20.77 -10.51 13.91
N VAL A 21 20.63 -9.61 12.93
CA VAL A 21 19.45 -8.73 12.85
C VAL A 21 18.26 -9.63 12.64
N SER A 22 17.59 -9.96 13.74
CA SER A 22 16.31 -10.61 13.75
C SER A 22 15.39 -9.73 12.92
N THR A 23 15.05 -10.17 11.72
CA THR A 23 13.93 -9.66 10.93
C THR A 23 12.65 -10.02 11.68
N ARG A 24 12.45 -9.42 12.86
CA ARG A 24 11.24 -9.55 13.66
C ARG A 24 10.12 -9.01 12.81
N GLY A 25 9.25 -9.94 12.44
CA GLY A 25 8.28 -9.78 11.37
C GLY A 25 7.51 -8.49 11.47
N ARG A 26 7.58 -7.71 10.39
CA ARG A 26 6.47 -6.85 10.02
C ARG A 26 5.21 -7.74 10.07
N PRO A 27 4.20 -7.40 10.89
CA PRO A 27 3.10 -8.31 11.14
C PRO A 27 2.48 -8.73 9.80
N ARG A 28 2.37 -10.05 9.60
CA ARG A 28 1.91 -10.75 8.39
C ARG A 28 0.47 -10.43 7.97
N ILE A 29 -0.15 -9.41 8.57
CA ILE A 29 -1.56 -9.03 8.38
C ILE A 29 -1.82 -8.51 6.96
N TYR A 30 -0.79 -7.95 6.29
CA TYR A 30 -0.90 -7.50 4.90
C TYR A 30 -0.64 -8.60 3.87
N SER A 31 -0.17 -9.78 4.29
CA SER A 31 0.28 -10.83 3.36
C SER A 31 -0.85 -11.57 2.64
N GLU A 32 -2.10 -11.43 3.10
CA GLU A 32 -3.27 -12.09 2.50
C GLU A 32 -4.13 -11.16 1.64
N ARG A 33 -3.79 -9.87 1.54
CA ARG A 33 -4.59 -8.94 0.72
C ARG A 33 -4.30 -9.18 -0.75
N LYS A 34 -5.30 -9.69 -1.48
CA LYS A 34 -5.26 -9.77 -2.94
C LYS A 34 -5.60 -8.40 -3.54
N ALA A 35 -4.66 -7.82 -4.28
CA ALA A 35 -4.95 -6.66 -5.10
C ALA A 35 -5.89 -7.06 -6.25
N ILE A 36 -6.93 -6.27 -6.48
CA ILE A 36 -7.88 -6.45 -7.59
C ILE A 36 -7.98 -5.17 -8.39
N SER A 37 -8.07 -5.30 -9.71
CA SER A 37 -8.33 -4.19 -10.62
C SER A 37 -9.77 -4.28 -11.10
N LEU A 38 -10.56 -3.24 -10.86
CA LEU A 38 -11.94 -3.14 -11.31
C LEU A 38 -12.00 -2.20 -12.51
N ARG A 39 -12.68 -2.62 -13.58
CA ARG A 39 -12.99 -1.76 -14.73
C ARG A 39 -14.44 -1.35 -14.62
N LEU A 40 -14.67 -0.04 -14.50
CA LEU A 40 -16.00 0.54 -14.41
C LEU A 40 -16.24 1.41 -15.67
N PRO A 41 -17.49 1.57 -16.10
CA PRO A 41 -17.83 2.62 -17.06
C PRO A 41 -17.38 3.98 -16.53
N GLU A 42 -16.83 4.82 -17.40
CA GLU A 42 -16.27 6.13 -17.01
C GLU A 42 -17.27 7.00 -16.24
N SER A 43 -18.52 7.04 -16.70
CA SER A 43 -19.60 7.80 -16.04
C SER A 43 -19.96 7.28 -14.65
N VAL A 44 -19.71 5.99 -14.37
CA VAL A 44 -19.89 5.42 -13.03
C VAL A 44 -18.69 5.78 -12.16
N HIS A 45 -17.48 5.61 -12.69
CA HIS A 45 -16.25 5.96 -11.99
C HIS A 45 -16.25 7.42 -11.53
N GLN A 46 -16.53 8.37 -12.44
CA GLN A 46 -16.57 9.81 -12.13
C GLN A 46 -17.58 10.15 -11.02
N ARG A 47 -18.81 9.65 -11.13
CA ARG A 47 -19.84 9.89 -10.11
C ARG A 47 -19.45 9.33 -8.76
N MET A 48 -18.84 8.14 -8.74
CA MET A 48 -18.37 7.53 -7.51
C MET A 48 -17.18 8.28 -6.91
N THR A 49 -16.26 8.78 -7.73
CA THR A 49 -15.13 9.61 -7.26
C THR A 49 -15.64 10.87 -6.57
N ILE A 50 -16.53 11.62 -7.24
CA ILE A 50 -17.11 12.85 -6.67
C ILE A 50 -17.82 12.55 -5.34
N LEU A 51 -18.63 11.48 -5.29
CA LEU A 51 -19.32 11.08 -4.07
C LEU A 51 -18.34 10.70 -2.95
N CYS A 52 -17.26 9.98 -3.26
CA CYS A 52 -16.26 9.60 -2.27
C CYS A 52 -15.51 10.82 -1.72
N ASP A 53 -15.26 11.82 -2.57
CA ASP A 53 -14.64 13.09 -2.17
C ASP A 53 -15.59 13.89 -1.25
N GLU A 54 -16.88 13.98 -1.60
CA GLU A 54 -17.91 14.64 -0.76
C GLU A 54 -18.09 13.98 0.60
N LEU A 55 -17.97 12.65 0.66
CA LEU A 55 -18.08 11.88 1.90
C LEU A 55 -16.76 11.80 2.68
N GLU A 56 -15.66 12.31 2.12
CA GLU A 56 -14.30 12.17 2.66
C GLU A 56 -13.90 10.69 2.92
N ILE A 57 -14.36 9.77 2.08
CA ILE A 57 -14.10 8.33 2.20
C ILE A 57 -13.22 7.85 1.04
N PRO A 58 -12.16 7.06 1.31
CA PRO A 58 -11.38 6.44 0.25
C PRO A 58 -12.22 5.53 -0.65
N PHE A 59 -12.06 5.64 -1.97
CA PHE A 59 -12.82 4.89 -2.97
C PHE A 59 -12.80 3.36 -2.74
N ASN A 60 -11.64 2.81 -2.36
CA ASN A 60 -11.49 1.39 -2.06
C ASN A 60 -12.29 0.96 -0.83
N THR A 61 -12.36 1.80 0.21
CA THR A 61 -13.18 1.57 1.39
C THR A 61 -14.65 1.56 1.01
N TYR A 62 -15.09 2.58 0.26
CA TYR A 62 -16.48 2.69 -0.19
C TYR A 62 -16.94 1.46 -1.01
N ILE A 63 -16.15 1.06 -2.02
CA ILE A 63 -16.43 -0.15 -2.82
C ILE A 63 -16.49 -1.41 -1.93
N THR A 64 -15.53 -1.55 -1.02
CA THR A 64 -15.48 -2.73 -0.13
C THR A 64 -16.72 -2.80 0.76
N ASP A 65 -17.18 -1.67 1.27
CA ASP A 65 -18.36 -1.61 2.14
C ASP A 65 -19.66 -1.83 1.37
N LEU A 66 -19.76 -1.36 0.12
CA LEU A 66 -20.85 -1.72 -0.78
C LEU A 66 -20.92 -3.24 -1.01
N ILE A 67 -19.77 -3.88 -1.29
CA ILE A 67 -19.69 -5.34 -1.48
C ILE A 67 -20.12 -6.06 -0.20
N LYS A 68 -19.61 -5.67 0.96
CA LYS A 68 -20.01 -6.28 2.25
C LYS A 68 -21.50 -6.12 2.52
N ALA A 69 -22.07 -4.94 2.25
CA ALA A 69 -23.49 -4.67 2.45
C ALA A 69 -24.36 -5.54 1.52
N ASP A 70 -23.95 -5.72 0.27
CA ASP A 70 -24.63 -6.60 -0.69
C ASP A 70 -24.53 -8.07 -0.27
N LEU A 71 -23.35 -8.55 0.13
CA LEU A 71 -23.16 -9.92 0.63
C LEU A 71 -24.01 -10.20 1.87
N LYS A 72 -24.08 -9.25 2.81
CA LYS A 72 -24.93 -9.37 4.01
C LYS A 72 -26.41 -9.52 3.67
N LYS A 73 -26.89 -8.80 2.64
CA LYS A 73 -28.29 -8.91 2.16
C LYS A 73 -28.58 -10.27 1.53
N ARG A 74 -27.58 -10.91 0.92
CA ARG A 74 -27.72 -12.21 0.25
C ARG A 74 -27.66 -13.41 1.21
N GLY A 75 -27.52 -13.18 2.52
CA GLY A 75 -27.55 -14.24 3.54
C GLY A 75 -26.18 -14.89 3.80
N GLY A 76 -25.10 -14.10 3.76
CA GLY A 76 -23.79 -14.54 4.27
C GLY A 76 -23.83 -14.91 5.74
#